data_AF-A0A2T1K3M7-F1
#
_entry.id   AF-A0A2T1K3M7-F1
#
_cell.length_a   1.000
_cell.length_b   1.000
_cell.length_c   1.000
_cell.angle_alpha   90.00
_cell.angle_beta   90.00
_cell.angle_gamma   90.00
#
_symmetry.space_group_name_H-M   'P 1'
#
loop_
_entity.id
_entity.type
_entity.pdbx_description
1 polymer ?
#
loop_
_entity_poly.entity_id
_entity_poly.type
_entity_poly.pdbx_seq_one_letter_code
_entity_poly.pdbx_strand_id
1 'polypeptide(L)'
;MQKNLEDIDYRPLLAQGKVSKSELELILSSFDDAQLQQFVLNNTHLTLDDLFGYQNPTKAVRTLVDRWLNNTGIFSGEGARLLFSARAASGTNRLNVQSKFLSLNKSLYAHYKVPDDYSKTFVYLKWTSTSDDALLILDKQPLTGTAPEMQQAWLRYTDGWPPGEYQVELISAEEGLSVLAAQAFEVIE
;
A
#
# COMPACT_ATOMS: atom_id res chain seq x y z
N MET A 1 17.69 7.13 25.77
CA MET A 1 17.45 5.77 25.23
C MET A 1 17.49 5.89 23.72
N GLN A 2 18.47 5.24 23.09
CA GLN A 2 18.54 5.17 21.63
C GLN A 2 17.45 4.17 21.19
N LYS A 3 16.52 4.59 20.32
CA LYS A 3 15.56 3.65 19.73
C LYS A 3 16.27 2.81 18.68
N ASN A 4 16.02 1.51 18.66
CA ASN A 4 16.46 0.66 17.56
C ASN A 4 15.67 1.01 16.29
N LEU A 5 16.24 0.77 15.12
CA LEU A 5 15.66 1.22 13.84
C LEU A 5 14.33 0.51 13.56
N GLU A 6 14.23 -0.78 13.87
CA GLU A 6 13.05 -1.61 13.73
C GLU A 6 11.85 -1.11 14.57
N ASP A 7 12.10 -0.34 15.64
CA ASP A 7 11.08 0.18 16.56
C ASP A 7 10.53 1.56 16.15
N ILE A 8 11.05 2.15 15.07
CA ILE A 8 10.63 3.46 14.59
C ILE A 8 9.38 3.28 13.70
N ASP A 9 8.35 4.08 13.99
CA ASP A 9 7.20 4.25 13.10
C ASP A 9 7.58 5.24 11.98
N TYR A 10 7.97 4.67 10.84
CA TYR A 10 8.34 5.40 9.63
C TYR A 10 7.14 5.79 8.79
N ARG A 11 5.91 5.33 9.07
CA ARG A 11 4.75 5.62 8.20
C ARG A 11 4.54 7.12 7.97
N PRO A 12 4.64 8.01 8.97
CA PRO A 12 4.51 9.45 8.71
C PRO A 12 5.63 10.01 7.81
N LEU A 13 6.83 9.42 7.85
CA LEU A 13 7.98 9.86 7.05
C LEU A 13 7.86 9.35 5.61
N LEU A 14 7.55 8.05 5.45
CA LEU A 14 7.29 7.41 4.17
C LEU A 14 6.11 8.06 3.45
N ALA A 15 5.07 8.46 4.17
CA ALA A 15 3.89 9.12 3.60
C ALA A 15 4.18 10.56 3.16
N GLN A 16 5.31 11.14 3.59
CA GLN A 16 5.68 12.53 3.35
C GLN A 16 6.89 12.69 2.43
N GLY A 17 7.38 11.64 1.76
CA GLY A 17 8.55 11.84 0.90
C GLY A 17 9.88 11.81 1.63
N LYS A 18 9.92 11.53 2.94
CA LYS A 18 11.09 11.82 3.79
C LYS A 18 12.06 10.68 3.96
N VAL A 19 11.74 9.50 3.43
CA VAL A 19 12.61 8.34 3.37
C VAL A 19 12.53 7.80 1.96
N SER A 20 13.63 7.87 1.24
CA SER A 20 13.72 7.34 -0.13
C SER A 20 13.70 5.82 -0.14
N LYS A 21 13.39 5.24 -1.30
CA LYS A 21 13.52 3.78 -1.52
C LYS A 21 14.91 3.26 -1.15
N SER A 22 15.98 3.95 -1.58
CA SER A 22 17.36 3.51 -1.33
C SER A 22 17.71 3.51 0.16
N GLU A 23 17.24 4.50 0.91
CA GLU A 23 17.41 4.55 2.37
C GLU A 23 16.63 3.42 3.06
N LEU A 24 15.39 3.19 2.65
CA LEU A 24 14.59 2.11 3.20
C LEU A 24 15.21 0.74 2.89
N GLU A 25 15.66 0.52 1.66
CA GLU A 25 16.35 -0.71 1.24
C GLU A 25 17.63 -0.94 2.07
N LEU A 26 18.43 0.10 2.30
CA LEU A 26 19.62 0.00 3.14
C LEU A 26 19.26 -0.41 4.57
N ILE A 27 18.25 0.21 5.17
CA ILE A 27 17.77 -0.12 6.51
C ILE A 27 17.34 -1.60 6.56
N LEU A 28 16.47 -2.01 5.64
CA LEU A 28 15.89 -3.36 5.62
C LEU A 28 16.92 -4.45 5.31
N SER A 29 17.92 -4.15 4.46
CA SER A 29 19.01 -5.10 4.15
C SER A 29 19.90 -5.42 5.36
N SER A 30 19.91 -4.55 6.38
CA SER A 30 20.71 -4.72 7.59
C SER A 30 20.01 -5.55 8.69
N PHE A 31 18.72 -5.82 8.53
CA PHE A 31 17.91 -6.50 9.53
C PHE A 31 17.96 -8.03 9.39
N ASP A 32 18.00 -8.71 10.53
CA ASP A 32 17.70 -10.14 10.57
C ASP A 32 16.18 -10.43 10.46
N ASP A 33 15.79 -11.70 10.47
CA ASP A 33 14.39 -12.11 10.33
C ASP A 33 13.48 -11.53 11.43
N ALA A 34 13.97 -11.44 12.67
CA ALA A 34 13.19 -10.95 13.80
C ALA A 34 13.00 -9.43 13.70
N GLN A 35 14.06 -8.71 13.33
CA GLN A 35 14.03 -7.27 13.12
C GLN A 35 13.16 -6.88 11.91
N LEU A 36 13.23 -7.64 10.81
CA LEU A 36 12.34 -7.45 9.65
C LEU A 36 10.88 -7.63 10.04
N GLN A 37 10.57 -8.69 10.79
CA GLN A 37 9.22 -8.94 11.27
C GLN A 37 8.72 -7.77 12.13
N GLN A 38 9.53 -7.33 13.09
CA GLN A 38 9.18 -6.22 13.97
C GLN A 38 8.97 -4.91 13.19
N PHE A 39 9.85 -4.62 12.24
CA PHE A 39 9.71 -3.46 11.37
C PHE A 39 8.39 -3.49 10.58
N VAL A 40 8.06 -4.63 9.97
CA VAL A 40 6.82 -4.80 9.22
C VAL A 40 5.60 -4.59 10.10
N LEU A 41 5.56 -5.19 11.30
CA LEU A 41 4.46 -5.00 12.25
C LEU A 41 4.28 -3.53 12.65
N ASN A 42 5.40 -2.84 12.91
CA ASN A 42 5.38 -1.43 13.31
C ASN A 42 4.93 -0.50 12.18
N ASN A 43 5.11 -0.90 10.91
CA ASN A 43 4.94 0.00 9.77
C ASN A 43 3.82 -0.39 8.78
N THR A 44 3.05 -1.47 9.02
CA THR A 44 1.99 -1.93 8.08
C THR A 44 0.63 -2.23 8.72
N HIS A 45 0.38 -1.77 9.96
CA HIS A 45 -0.81 -2.11 10.78
C HIS A 45 -1.09 -3.62 10.92
N LEU A 46 -0.16 -4.48 10.51
CA LEU A 46 -0.24 -5.91 10.72
C LEU A 46 -0.13 -6.23 12.21
N THR A 47 -0.84 -7.27 12.62
CA THR A 47 -0.68 -7.89 13.93
C THR A 47 0.13 -9.18 13.81
N LEU A 48 0.60 -9.69 14.95
CA LEU A 48 1.24 -11.01 14.99
C LEU A 48 0.28 -12.12 14.54
N ASP A 49 -1.01 -12.01 14.89
CA ASP A 49 -2.02 -13.00 14.48
C ASP A 49 -2.21 -13.03 12.95
N ASP A 50 -2.13 -11.88 12.28
CA ASP A 50 -2.17 -11.82 10.82
C ASP A 50 -1.00 -12.61 10.22
N LEU A 51 0.21 -12.46 10.78
CA LEU A 51 1.41 -13.16 10.32
C LEU A 51 1.40 -14.66 10.65
N PHE A 52 0.89 -15.06 11.81
CA PHE A 52 0.73 -16.47 12.17
C PHE A 52 -0.32 -17.20 11.32
N GLY A 53 -1.17 -16.46 10.61
CA GLY A 53 -2.08 -17.00 9.60
C GLY A 53 -1.41 -17.49 8.31
N TYR A 54 -0.09 -17.31 8.15
CA TYR A 54 0.69 -17.85 7.02
C TYR A 54 1.40 -19.15 7.39
N GLN A 55 1.54 -20.06 6.43
CA GLN A 55 2.28 -21.31 6.61
C GLN A 55 3.76 -21.09 6.95
N ASN A 56 4.35 -20.02 6.40
CA ASN A 56 5.72 -19.61 6.69
C ASN A 56 5.78 -18.09 6.91
N PRO A 57 5.61 -17.62 8.16
CA PRO A 57 5.57 -16.19 8.48
C PRO A 57 6.85 -15.44 8.05
N THR A 58 8.03 -16.04 8.24
CA THR A 58 9.31 -15.44 7.84
C THR A 58 9.39 -15.22 6.34
N LYS A 59 8.97 -16.21 5.54
CA LYS A 59 8.90 -16.08 4.08
C LYS A 59 7.89 -15.01 3.66
N ALA A 60 6.74 -14.94 4.33
CA ALA A 60 5.73 -13.92 4.06
C ALA A 60 6.28 -12.51 4.33
N VAL A 61 6.94 -12.29 5.47
CA VAL A 61 7.60 -11.01 5.81
C VAL A 61 8.62 -10.61 4.74
N ARG A 62 9.52 -11.53 4.34
CA ARG A 62 10.53 -11.24 3.30
C ARG A 62 9.90 -10.92 1.95
N THR A 63 8.87 -11.67 1.58
CA THR A 63 8.15 -11.44 0.32
C THR A 63 7.42 -10.09 0.36
N LEU A 64 6.83 -9.73 1.49
CA LEU A 64 6.17 -8.44 1.67
C LEU A 64 7.16 -7.27 1.59
N VAL A 65 8.36 -7.42 2.16
CA VAL A 65 9.45 -6.44 2.05
C VAL A 65 9.91 -6.28 0.60
N ASP A 66 10.10 -7.38 -0.14
CA ASP A 66 10.43 -7.32 -1.56
C ASP A 66 9.35 -6.57 -2.36
N ARG A 67 8.07 -6.87 -2.12
CA ARG A 67 6.93 -6.16 -2.73
C ARG A 67 6.87 -4.69 -2.34
N TRP A 68 7.24 -4.36 -1.10
CA TRP A 68 7.29 -2.98 -0.63
C TRP A 68 8.32 -2.19 -1.46
N LEU A 69 9.51 -2.74 -1.64
CA LEU A 69 10.59 -2.04 -2.34
C LEU A 69 10.42 -2.03 -3.87
N ASN A 70 9.73 -3.01 -4.44
CA ASN A 70 9.69 -3.22 -5.90
C ASN A 70 8.29 -3.10 -6.49
N ASN A 71 8.20 -2.35 -7.60
CA ASN A 71 6.95 -2.18 -8.35
C ASN A 71 6.77 -3.26 -9.41
N THR A 72 5.54 -3.74 -9.50
CA THR A 72 5.03 -4.55 -10.61
C THR A 72 4.57 -3.62 -11.72
N GLY A 73 4.65 -4.04 -12.99
CA GLY A 73 4.06 -3.27 -14.07
C GLY A 73 2.54 -3.11 -13.90
N ILE A 74 1.95 -2.10 -14.54
CA ILE A 74 0.50 -1.87 -14.53
C ILE A 74 -0.21 -3.13 -15.05
N PHE A 75 -1.13 -3.67 -14.26
CA PHE A 75 -1.96 -4.81 -14.66
C PHE A 75 -3.24 -4.88 -13.83
N SER A 76 -4.23 -5.61 -14.33
CA SER A 76 -5.44 -5.97 -13.58
C SER A 76 -5.63 -7.47 -13.65
N GLY A 77 -5.58 -8.14 -12.50
CA GLY A 77 -5.92 -9.56 -12.38
C GLY A 77 -7.40 -9.80 -12.63
N GLU A 78 -7.76 -11.05 -12.90
CA GLU A 78 -9.16 -11.45 -13.05
C GLU A 78 -9.93 -11.19 -11.74
N GLY A 79 -11.13 -10.61 -11.84
CA GLY A 79 -11.98 -10.28 -10.69
C GLY A 79 -11.53 -9.07 -9.86
N ALA A 80 -10.24 -8.71 -9.89
CA ALA A 80 -9.70 -7.55 -9.19
C ALA A 80 -9.96 -6.24 -9.94
N ARG A 81 -10.11 -5.13 -9.20
CA ARG A 81 -10.20 -3.77 -9.76
C ARG A 81 -9.49 -2.77 -8.86
N LEU A 82 -8.92 -1.74 -9.47
CA LEU A 82 -8.32 -0.60 -8.78
C LEU A 82 -8.60 0.69 -9.57
N LEU A 83 -9.26 1.64 -8.94
CA LEU A 83 -9.73 2.90 -9.52
C LEU A 83 -9.44 4.05 -8.55
N PHE A 84 -9.37 5.29 -9.06
CA PHE A 84 -9.05 6.44 -8.22
C PHE A 84 -10.07 7.57 -8.33
N SER A 85 -10.21 8.35 -7.25
CA SER A 85 -11.01 9.58 -7.22
C SER A 85 -10.49 10.58 -6.18
N ALA A 86 -10.90 11.84 -6.33
CA ALA A 86 -10.59 12.91 -5.38
C ALA A 86 -11.58 12.98 -4.20
N ARG A 87 -12.60 12.12 -4.18
CA ARG A 87 -13.67 12.11 -3.17
C ARG A 87 -14.08 10.69 -2.82
N ALA A 88 -14.47 10.49 -1.56
CA ALA A 88 -15.08 9.24 -1.13
C ALA A 88 -16.33 8.91 -1.97
N ALA A 89 -16.61 7.62 -2.14
CA ALA A 89 -17.85 7.14 -2.74
C ALA A 89 -19.00 7.30 -1.72
N SER A 90 -19.67 8.46 -1.71
CA SER A 90 -20.81 8.70 -0.82
C SER A 90 -22.14 8.82 -1.57
N GLY A 91 -23.09 7.93 -1.27
CA GLY A 91 -24.55 8.08 -1.43
C GLY A 91 -25.12 8.34 -2.83
N THR A 92 -24.28 8.58 -3.82
CA THR A 92 -24.67 8.88 -5.20
C THR A 92 -23.95 7.85 -6.06
N ASN A 93 -24.70 7.06 -6.82
CA ASN A 93 -24.23 5.87 -7.56
C ASN A 93 -23.21 6.14 -8.70
N ARG A 94 -22.40 7.20 -8.63
CA ARG A 94 -21.39 7.54 -9.63
C ARG A 94 -20.06 7.91 -8.98
N LEU A 95 -19.17 6.94 -8.94
CA LEU A 95 -17.75 7.16 -8.72
C LEU A 95 -17.19 7.95 -9.91
N ASN A 96 -16.71 9.18 -9.67
CA ASN A 96 -16.00 9.94 -10.69
C ASN A 96 -14.55 9.46 -10.76
N VAL A 97 -14.33 8.44 -11.60
CA VAL A 97 -13.01 7.85 -11.80
C VAL A 97 -12.13 8.85 -12.56
N GLN A 98 -10.92 9.07 -12.06
CA GLN A 98 -9.93 9.91 -12.70
C GLN A 98 -8.54 9.34 -12.53
N SER A 99 -7.66 9.61 -13.49
CA SER A 99 -6.24 9.22 -13.46
C SER A 99 -5.31 10.42 -13.35
N LYS A 100 -5.86 11.64 -13.26
CA LYS A 100 -5.12 12.89 -13.08
C LYS A 100 -5.73 13.68 -11.93
N PHE A 101 -4.86 14.25 -11.10
CA PHE A 101 -5.21 14.93 -9.86
C PHE A 101 -4.47 16.25 -9.74
N LEU A 102 -5.07 17.29 -9.17
CA LEU A 102 -4.36 18.54 -8.90
C LEU A 102 -3.50 18.38 -7.65
N SER A 103 -2.35 19.04 -7.62
CA SER A 103 -1.42 19.07 -6.48
C SER A 103 -2.11 19.50 -5.19
N LEU A 104 -3.09 20.40 -5.30
CA LEU A 104 -3.89 20.92 -4.18
C LEU A 104 -4.88 19.89 -3.59
N ASN A 105 -5.11 18.75 -4.25
CA ASN A 105 -5.93 17.68 -3.71
C ASN A 105 -5.24 17.06 -2.49
N LYS A 106 -5.72 17.36 -1.27
CA LYS A 106 -5.09 16.85 -0.04
C LYS A 106 -5.32 15.35 0.20
N SER A 107 -6.42 14.80 -0.32
CA SER A 107 -6.78 13.39 -0.15
C SER A 107 -7.04 12.74 -1.49
N LEU A 108 -6.45 11.57 -1.70
CA LEU A 108 -6.69 10.72 -2.85
C LEU A 108 -7.27 9.39 -2.37
N TYR A 109 -8.28 8.89 -3.10
CA TYR A 109 -9.00 7.68 -2.76
C TYR A 109 -8.69 6.61 -3.79
N ALA A 110 -8.31 5.42 -3.31
CA ALA A 110 -8.27 4.19 -4.07
C ALA A 110 -9.54 3.38 -3.78
N HIS A 111 -10.28 3.07 -4.83
CA HIS A 111 -11.43 2.18 -4.81
C HIS A 111 -11.01 0.87 -5.41
N TYR A 112 -11.22 -0.22 -4.69
CA TYR A 112 -10.71 -1.51 -5.12
C TYR A 112 -11.70 -2.63 -4.88
N LYS A 113 -11.59 -3.66 -5.70
CA LYS A 113 -12.33 -4.91 -5.56
C LYS A 113 -11.34 -6.06 -5.60
N VAL A 114 -11.57 -7.07 -4.77
CA VAL A 114 -10.82 -8.34 -4.78
C VAL A 114 -11.56 -9.40 -5.61
N PRO A 115 -10.87 -10.45 -6.09
CA PRO A 115 -11.53 -11.59 -6.73
C PRO A 115 -12.67 -12.17 -5.89
N ASP A 116 -13.70 -12.73 -6.54
CA ASP A 116 -14.89 -13.24 -5.84
C ASP A 116 -14.59 -14.48 -4.97
N ASP A 117 -13.49 -15.18 -5.26
CA ASP A 117 -12.97 -16.34 -4.51
C ASP A 117 -11.93 -15.97 -3.43
N TYR A 118 -11.66 -14.68 -3.23
CA TYR A 118 -10.69 -14.20 -2.24
C TYR A 118 -11.09 -14.57 -0.81
N SER A 119 -10.16 -15.18 -0.08
CA SER A 119 -10.46 -15.84 1.21
C SER A 119 -10.06 -15.06 2.47
N LYS A 120 -9.22 -14.02 2.33
CA LYS A 120 -8.69 -13.27 3.49
C LYS A 120 -9.58 -12.06 3.81
N THR A 121 -9.48 -11.57 5.04
CA THR A 121 -10.29 -10.44 5.53
C THR A 121 -9.63 -9.07 5.35
N PHE A 122 -8.47 -9.03 4.70
CA PHE A 122 -7.72 -7.82 4.41
C PHE A 122 -6.88 -8.02 3.14
N VAL A 123 -6.37 -6.92 2.62
CA VAL A 123 -5.37 -6.84 1.55
C VAL A 123 -4.23 -5.94 2.01
N TYR A 124 -3.14 -5.91 1.26
CA TYR A 124 -2.16 -4.83 1.37
C TYR A 124 -2.38 -3.84 0.24
N LEU A 125 -2.21 -2.56 0.55
CA LEU A 125 -2.22 -1.51 -0.44
C LEU A 125 -0.88 -0.78 -0.39
N LYS A 126 -0.16 -0.79 -1.50
CA LYS A 126 1.11 -0.08 -1.65
C LYS A 126 0.89 1.18 -2.46
N TRP A 127 1.36 2.32 -1.98
CA TRP A 127 1.39 3.59 -2.70
C TRP A 127 2.83 3.99 -2.94
N THR A 128 3.17 4.27 -4.19
CA THR A 128 4.53 4.58 -4.59
C THR A 128 4.57 5.80 -5.51
N SER A 129 5.50 6.72 -5.28
CA SER A 129 5.91 7.71 -6.29
C SER A 129 6.90 7.04 -7.23
N THR A 130 6.61 7.02 -8.53
CA THR A 130 7.49 6.41 -9.53
C THR A 130 8.45 7.41 -10.16
N SER A 131 8.26 8.71 -9.92
CA SER A 131 9.11 9.77 -10.46
C SER A 131 10.36 10.04 -9.61
N ASP A 132 10.26 9.94 -8.28
CA ASP A 132 11.30 10.42 -7.36
C ASP A 132 11.50 9.57 -6.10
N ASP A 133 10.89 8.37 -6.03
CA ASP A 133 10.94 7.47 -4.88
C ASP A 133 10.51 8.12 -3.54
N ALA A 134 9.79 9.25 -3.57
CA ALA A 134 9.42 9.98 -2.37
C ALA A 134 8.39 9.21 -1.52
N LEU A 135 7.31 8.74 -2.15
CA LEU A 135 6.27 8.00 -1.46
C LEU A 135 6.54 6.49 -1.57
N LEU A 136 6.56 5.78 -0.44
CA LEU A 136 6.70 4.33 -0.41
C LEU A 136 5.95 3.74 0.78
N ILE A 137 4.62 3.80 0.75
CA ILE A 137 3.75 3.29 1.82
C ILE A 137 3.24 1.92 1.45
N LEU A 138 3.34 0.97 2.37
CA LEU A 138 2.66 -0.31 2.31
C LEU A 138 1.84 -0.43 3.59
N ASP A 139 0.55 -0.72 3.49
CA ASP A 139 -0.29 -0.83 4.67
C ASP A 139 -1.40 -1.87 4.53
N LYS A 140 -1.76 -2.50 5.65
CA LYS A 140 -2.93 -3.39 5.74
C LYS A 140 -4.21 -2.59 5.55
N GLN A 141 -5.08 -3.04 4.66
CA GLN A 141 -6.42 -2.50 4.48
C GLN A 141 -7.46 -3.59 4.79
N PRO A 142 -8.25 -3.45 5.87
CA PRO A 142 -9.31 -4.41 6.17
C PRO A 142 -10.40 -4.33 5.09
N LEU A 143 -10.93 -5.49 4.71
CA LEU A 143 -12.10 -5.58 3.85
C LEU A 143 -13.35 -5.39 4.70
N THR A 144 -14.25 -4.51 4.27
CA THR A 144 -15.56 -4.31 4.89
C THR A 144 -16.64 -4.92 4.02
N GLY A 145 -17.64 -5.55 4.65
CA GLY A 145 -18.72 -6.22 3.91
C GLY A 145 -18.28 -7.54 3.26
N THR A 146 -18.87 -7.86 2.11
CA THR A 146 -18.56 -9.08 1.36
C THR A 146 -17.50 -8.84 0.27
N ALA A 147 -16.73 -9.87 -0.09
CA ALA A 147 -15.70 -9.81 -1.16
C ALA A 147 -16.15 -9.13 -2.49
N PRO A 148 -17.40 -9.28 -2.99
CA PRO A 148 -17.81 -8.61 -4.22
C PRO A 148 -18.00 -7.08 -4.10
N GLU A 149 -18.04 -6.53 -2.88
CA GLU A 149 -18.27 -5.10 -2.66
C GLU A 149 -17.01 -4.27 -2.94
N MET A 150 -17.23 -3.07 -3.51
CA MET A 150 -16.16 -2.11 -3.72
C MET A 150 -15.69 -1.56 -2.38
N GLN A 151 -14.40 -1.72 -2.13
CA GLN A 151 -13.69 -1.24 -0.96
C GLN A 151 -13.08 0.12 -1.22
N GLN A 152 -12.69 0.83 -0.16
CA GLN A 152 -12.08 2.14 -0.26
C GLN A 152 -10.93 2.30 0.74
N ALA A 153 -9.79 2.76 0.23
CA ALA A 153 -8.69 3.27 1.03
C ALA A 153 -8.37 4.70 0.57
N TRP A 154 -7.73 5.49 1.43
CA TRP A 154 -7.29 6.83 1.07
C TRP A 154 -5.97 7.16 1.74
N LEU A 155 -5.23 8.03 1.09
CA LEU A 155 -4.01 8.61 1.62
C LEU A 155 -4.14 10.14 1.58
N ARG A 156 -3.66 10.79 2.64
CA ARG A 156 -3.66 12.25 2.75
C ARG A 156 -2.25 12.77 2.85
N TYR A 157 -1.98 13.79 2.04
CA TYR A 157 -0.78 14.58 2.13
C TYR A 157 -1.09 15.88 2.88
N THR A 158 -0.16 16.33 3.73
CA THR A 158 -0.38 17.50 4.61
C THR A 158 -0.58 18.77 3.78
N ASP A 159 0.28 18.98 2.79
CA ASP A 159 0.39 20.22 2.01
C ASP A 159 -0.02 20.08 0.54
N GLY A 160 -0.68 18.97 0.19
CA GLY A 160 -0.97 18.60 -1.20
C GLY A 160 0.07 17.65 -1.79
N TRP A 161 -0.30 16.92 -2.83
CA TRP A 161 0.58 15.91 -3.42
C TRP A 161 1.61 16.59 -4.33
N PRO A 162 2.91 16.23 -4.22
CA PRO A 162 3.90 16.65 -5.19
C PRO A 162 3.48 16.24 -6.61
N PRO A 163 3.65 17.10 -7.63
CA PRO A 163 3.43 16.70 -9.01
C PRO A 163 4.34 15.54 -9.41
N GLY A 164 3.80 14.59 -10.18
CA GLY A 164 4.55 13.39 -10.57
C GLY A 164 3.66 12.21 -10.91
N GLU A 165 4.32 11.09 -11.22
CA GLU A 165 3.67 9.82 -11.49
C GLU A 165 3.66 8.96 -10.24
N TYR A 166 2.52 8.33 -10.00
CA TYR A 166 2.28 7.48 -8.85
C TYR A 166 1.67 6.16 -9.28
N GLN A 167 1.96 5.13 -8.49
CA GLN A 167 1.40 3.81 -8.66
C GLN A 167 0.79 3.33 -7.35
N VAL A 168 -0.36 2.67 -7.45
CA VAL A 168 -0.95 1.91 -6.34
C VAL A 168 -1.02 0.45 -6.72
N GLU A 169 -0.61 -0.42 -5.80
CA GLU A 169 -0.73 -1.87 -5.93
C GLU A 169 -1.66 -2.41 -4.86
N LEU A 170 -2.61 -3.23 -5.30
CA LEU A 170 -3.45 -4.08 -4.47
C LEU A 170 -2.78 -5.44 -4.39
N ILE A 171 -2.34 -5.85 -3.21
CA ILE A 171 -1.60 -7.09 -2.99
C ILE A 171 -2.43 -8.02 -2.10
N SER A 172 -2.51 -9.29 -2.50
CA SER A 172 -3.18 -10.34 -1.76
C SER A 172 -2.52 -10.58 -0.41
N ALA A 173 -3.33 -10.87 0.60
CA ALA A 173 -2.91 -11.43 1.89
C ALA A 173 -3.00 -12.96 1.93
N GLU A 174 -3.30 -13.60 0.80
CA GLU A 174 -3.24 -15.05 0.65
C GLU A 174 -1.80 -15.53 0.53
N GLU A 175 -1.63 -16.85 0.57
CA GLU A 175 -0.32 -17.46 0.37
C GLU A 175 0.31 -16.99 -0.96
N GLY A 176 1.59 -16.63 -0.90
CA GLY A 176 2.34 -16.14 -2.05
C GLY A 176 2.26 -14.64 -2.31
N LEU A 177 1.38 -13.90 -1.62
CA LEU A 177 1.33 -12.42 -1.65
C LEU A 177 1.34 -11.86 -3.09
N SER A 178 0.53 -12.45 -3.96
CA SER A 178 0.45 -12.03 -5.36
C SER A 178 -0.14 -10.63 -5.44
N VAL A 179 0.39 -9.81 -6.34
CA VAL A 179 -0.29 -8.56 -6.68
C VAL A 179 -1.58 -8.97 -7.39
N LEU A 180 -2.69 -8.32 -7.04
CA LEU A 180 -4.03 -8.52 -7.62
C LEU A 180 -4.34 -7.47 -8.70
N ALA A 181 -3.90 -6.24 -8.49
CA ALA A 181 -3.98 -5.16 -9.47
C ALA A 181 -2.90 -4.11 -9.19
N ALA A 182 -2.42 -3.44 -10.23
CA ALA A 182 -1.50 -2.32 -10.16
C ALA A 182 -1.96 -1.25 -11.16
N GLN A 183 -2.18 -0.02 -10.69
CA GLN A 183 -2.68 1.06 -11.52
C GLN A 183 -1.94 2.36 -11.21
N ALA A 184 -1.62 3.12 -12.27
CA ALA A 184 -0.97 4.41 -12.15
C ALA A 184 -1.96 5.59 -12.20
N PHE A 185 -1.57 6.69 -11.57
CA PHE A 185 -2.19 8.01 -11.70
C PHE A 185 -1.11 9.10 -11.72
N GLU A 186 -1.51 10.29 -12.18
CA GLU A 186 -0.65 11.46 -12.28
C GLU A 186 -1.16 12.58 -11.36
N VAL A 187 -0.25 13.27 -10.71
CA VAL A 187 -0.51 14.54 -10.03
C VAL A 187 0.08 15.66 -10.88
N ILE A 188 -0.76 16.61 -11.26
CA ILE A 188 -0.42 17.81 -12.03
C ILE A 188 -0.55 19.04 -11.13
N GLU A 189 0.03 20.18 -11.57
CA GLU A 189 -0.07 21.45 -10.82
C GLU A 189 -1.52 21.89 -10.58
#